data_AF-A0A937I5D6-F1
#
_entry.id   AF-A0A937I5D6-F1
#
_cell.length_a   1.000
_cell.length_b   1.000
_cell.length_c   1.000
_cell.angle_alpha   90.00
_cell.angle_beta   90.00
_cell.angle_gamma   90.00
#
_symmetry.space_group_name_H-M   'P 1'
#
loop_
_entity.id
_entity.type
_entity.pdbx_description
1 polymer ?
#
loop_
_entity_poly.entity_id
_entity_poly.type
_entity_poly.pdbx_seq_one_letter_code
_entity_poly.pdbx_strand_id
1 'polypeptide(L)'
;DIYQQDLRLYPLREGYENGHLIVPPHGYTMTQGFHSFDHPVRIDSFQPHGHLRMNAASLEKFDPKTGRTTPISQISNWSATWHHSHIYDSDVAPLLAPGEVLVIKQWYDNTADNPNNPDPDQWVYGGSRTGDEMSHAWIAVTHLDDEGFDQLVAERREREERSLAGSDDD
;
A
#
# COMPACT_ATOMS: atom_id res chain seq x y z
N ASP A 1 -7.21 15.41 18.92
CA ASP A 1 -6.48 15.25 17.65
C ASP A 1 -6.15 16.60 17.05
N ILE A 2 -4.85 16.96 17.07
CA ILE A 2 -4.34 18.27 16.63
C ILE A 2 -3.86 18.22 15.16
N TYR A 3 -3.67 17.02 14.61
CA TYR A 3 -3.15 16.80 13.26
C TYR A 3 -4.26 16.59 12.23
N GLN A 4 -4.05 17.12 11.02
CA GLN A 4 -4.96 16.91 9.90
C GLN A 4 -4.78 15.51 9.33
N GLN A 5 -5.88 14.79 9.14
CA GLN A 5 -5.93 13.55 8.37
C GLN A 5 -6.63 13.81 7.04
N ASP A 6 -6.10 13.23 5.96
CA ASP A 6 -6.82 13.13 4.69
C ASP A 6 -6.84 11.69 4.14
N LEU A 7 -7.72 11.46 3.17
CA LEU A 7 -7.80 10.22 2.40
C LEU A 7 -7.54 10.58 0.94
N ARG A 8 -6.46 10.04 0.37
CA ARG A 8 -6.09 10.32 -1.03
C ARG A 8 -5.95 9.05 -1.84
N LEU A 9 -6.17 9.23 -3.15
CA LEU A 9 -5.89 8.24 -4.17
C LEU A 9 -4.44 8.37 -4.63
N TYR A 10 -3.71 7.27 -4.56
CA TYR A 10 -2.33 7.14 -5.03
C TYR A 10 -2.31 6.26 -6.27
N PRO A 11 -2.05 6.82 -7.47
CA PRO A 11 -2.02 6.04 -8.71
C PRO A 11 -0.72 5.24 -8.84
N LEU A 12 -0.80 4.01 -9.34
CA LEU A 12 0.34 3.14 -9.61
C LEU A 12 0.54 3.06 -11.13
N ARG A 13 1.41 3.91 -11.68
CA ARG A 13 1.59 4.05 -13.13
C ARG A 13 2.84 3.38 -13.68
N GLU A 14 3.81 3.05 -12.83
CA GLU A 14 4.94 2.24 -13.27
C GLU A 14 4.43 0.86 -13.65
N GLY A 15 4.94 0.31 -14.76
CA GLY A 15 4.41 -0.90 -15.39
C GLY A 15 3.34 -0.66 -16.46
N TYR A 16 2.93 0.60 -16.68
CA TYR A 16 2.05 0.94 -17.81
C TYR A 16 2.82 0.92 -19.13
N GLU A 17 2.20 0.41 -20.18
CA GLU A 17 2.72 0.41 -21.55
C GLU A 17 1.99 1.46 -22.38
N ASN A 18 2.74 2.39 -23.00
CA ASN A 18 2.18 3.50 -23.76
C ASN A 18 1.14 4.33 -22.97
N GLY A 19 1.31 4.45 -21.66
CA GLY A 19 0.38 5.17 -20.78
C GLY A 19 -0.88 4.39 -20.38
N HIS A 20 -0.93 3.10 -20.69
CA HIS A 20 -2.05 2.22 -20.33
C HIS A 20 -1.60 1.09 -19.40
N LEU A 21 -2.43 0.76 -18.42
CA LEU A 21 -2.37 -0.55 -17.79
C LEU A 21 -2.78 -1.58 -18.86
N ILE A 22 -1.93 -2.56 -19.11
CA ILE A 22 -2.20 -3.68 -20.02
C ILE A 22 -1.96 -4.97 -19.23
N VAL A 23 -2.94 -5.88 -19.23
CA VAL A 23 -2.78 -7.25 -18.73
C VAL A 23 -3.00 -8.22 -19.91
N PRO A 24 -1.96 -8.95 -20.34
CA PRO A 24 -2.06 -9.80 -21.51
C PRO A 24 -2.94 -11.04 -21.25
N PRO A 25 -3.52 -11.65 -22.29
CA PRO A 25 -4.18 -12.96 -22.19
C PRO A 25 -3.28 -13.99 -21.52
N HIS A 26 -3.85 -14.77 -20.59
CA HIS A 26 -3.13 -15.81 -19.83
C HIS A 26 -1.84 -15.35 -19.15
N GLY A 27 -1.73 -14.05 -18.84
CA GLY A 27 -0.52 -13.47 -18.31
C GLY A 27 -0.73 -12.64 -17.07
N TYR A 28 0.36 -12.02 -16.66
CA TYR A 28 0.46 -11.25 -15.43
C TYR A 28 0.99 -9.85 -15.73
N THR A 29 0.54 -8.91 -14.92
CA THR A 29 1.09 -7.54 -14.90
C THR A 29 1.32 -7.15 -13.46
N MET A 30 2.31 -6.29 -13.22
CA MET A 30 2.55 -5.68 -11.93
C MET A 30 2.75 -4.18 -12.13
N THR A 31 2.12 -3.38 -11.27
CA THR A 31 2.26 -1.93 -11.28
C THR A 31 2.86 -1.43 -9.98
N GLN A 32 3.53 -0.27 -10.05
CA GLN A 32 4.07 0.39 -8.87
C GLN A 32 3.73 1.88 -8.82
N GLY A 33 3.63 2.40 -7.60
CA GLY A 33 3.48 3.81 -7.29
C GLY A 33 4.45 4.20 -6.18
N PHE A 34 5.00 5.41 -6.32
CA PHE A 34 5.95 5.98 -5.38
C PHE A 34 5.46 7.33 -4.90
N HIS A 35 5.53 7.57 -3.59
CA HIS A 35 5.20 8.87 -3.04
C HIS A 35 6.05 9.20 -1.82
N SER A 36 6.60 10.40 -1.79
CA SER A 36 7.32 10.95 -0.64
C SER A 36 6.62 12.19 -0.12
N PHE A 37 6.76 12.44 1.17
CA PHE A 37 6.24 13.63 1.83
C PHE A 37 7.40 14.56 2.19
N ASP A 38 7.13 15.87 2.19
CA ASP A 38 8.08 16.92 2.59
C ASP A 38 8.05 17.19 4.11
N HIS A 39 7.18 16.50 4.85
CA HIS A 39 7.01 16.54 6.30
C HIS A 39 6.70 15.13 6.82
N PRO A 40 6.80 14.89 8.14
CA PRO A 40 6.54 13.58 8.70
C PRO A 40 5.06 13.19 8.61
N VAL A 41 4.78 11.91 8.37
CA VAL A 41 3.40 11.42 8.29
C VAL A 41 3.22 10.08 8.99
N ARG A 42 1.98 9.82 9.42
CA ARG A 42 1.51 8.51 9.87
C ARG A 42 0.52 7.95 8.86
N ILE A 43 0.68 6.68 8.50
CA ILE A 43 -0.24 5.98 7.60
C ILE A 43 -1.29 5.27 8.45
N ASP A 44 -2.55 5.68 8.31
CA ASP A 44 -3.64 5.17 9.16
C ASP A 44 -4.45 4.07 8.47
N SER A 45 -4.46 4.03 7.14
CA SER A 45 -5.07 2.91 6.42
C SER A 45 -4.49 2.66 5.03
N PHE A 46 -4.68 1.45 4.52
CA PHE A 46 -4.32 1.04 3.17
C PHE A 46 -5.45 0.24 2.54
N GLN A 47 -6.01 0.75 1.44
CA GLN A 47 -7.01 0.06 0.63
C GLN A 47 -6.50 -0.03 -0.82
N PRO A 48 -5.95 -1.17 -1.26
CA PRO A 48 -5.63 -1.34 -2.67
C PRO A 48 -6.92 -1.38 -3.49
N HIS A 49 -6.83 -0.92 -4.73
CA HIS A 49 -7.96 -0.91 -5.63
C HIS A 49 -7.58 -1.43 -7.02
N GLY A 50 -8.28 -2.47 -7.41
CA GLY A 50 -8.33 -3.04 -8.75
C GLY A 50 -9.71 -3.64 -8.98
N HIS A 51 -9.92 -4.14 -10.19
CA HIS A 51 -11.08 -4.90 -10.62
C HIS A 51 -10.76 -6.40 -10.57
N LEU A 52 -11.19 -7.16 -11.59
CA LEU A 52 -11.28 -8.61 -11.53
C LEU A 52 -9.93 -9.35 -11.61
N ARG A 53 -8.87 -8.71 -12.11
CA ARG A 53 -7.56 -9.34 -12.32
C ARG A 53 -6.62 -9.10 -11.15
N MET A 54 -6.80 -8.01 -10.39
CA MET A 54 -5.96 -7.79 -9.22
C MET A 54 -6.08 -8.99 -8.27
N ASN A 55 -4.95 -9.52 -7.80
CA ASN A 55 -4.93 -10.67 -6.88
C ASN A 55 -4.05 -10.44 -5.65
N ALA A 56 -3.14 -9.46 -5.70
CA ALA A 56 -2.29 -9.10 -4.60
C ALA A 56 -1.94 -7.62 -4.61
N ALA A 57 -1.60 -7.10 -3.44
CA ALA A 57 -1.07 -5.75 -3.27
C ALA A 57 -0.09 -5.69 -2.09
N SER A 58 0.87 -4.78 -2.15
CA SER A 58 1.80 -4.52 -1.04
C SER A 58 1.95 -3.03 -0.80
N LEU A 59 2.19 -2.70 0.46
CA LEU A 59 2.63 -1.39 0.91
C LEU A 59 3.96 -1.57 1.63
N GLU A 60 4.95 -0.78 1.22
CA GLU A 60 6.30 -0.78 1.74
C GLU A 60 6.76 0.67 1.99
N LYS A 61 7.77 0.81 2.83
CA LYS A 61 8.49 2.07 3.04
C LYS A 61 9.94 1.88 2.62
N PHE A 62 10.43 2.74 1.74
CA PHE A 62 11.82 2.80 1.34
C PHE A 62 12.49 4.04 1.95
N ASP A 63 13.64 3.84 2.59
CA ASP A 63 14.49 4.91 3.10
C ASP A 63 15.68 5.14 2.14
N PRO A 64 15.70 6.26 1.39
CA PRO A 64 16.80 6.56 0.47
C PRO A 64 18.14 6.79 1.14
N LYS A 65 18.18 7.15 2.45
CA LYS A 65 19.42 7.43 3.17
C LYS A 65 20.18 6.14 3.50
N THR A 66 19.45 5.08 3.81
CA THR A 66 20.01 3.77 4.18
C THR A 66 19.92 2.74 3.05
N GLY A 67 19.07 2.97 2.05
CA GLY A 67 18.75 2.00 0.99
C GLY A 67 17.85 0.86 1.48
N ARG A 68 17.26 0.97 2.68
CA ARG A 68 16.44 -0.10 3.28
C ARG A 68 14.99 0.01 2.84
N THR A 69 14.42 -1.12 2.43
CA THR A 69 12.97 -1.28 2.28
C THR A 69 12.40 -2.05 3.47
N THR A 70 11.33 -1.53 4.06
CA THR A 70 10.61 -2.15 5.17
C THR A 70 9.18 -2.46 4.73
N PRO A 71 8.73 -3.73 4.81
CA PRO A 71 7.34 -4.08 4.51
C PRO A 71 6.39 -3.49 5.55
N ILE A 72 5.25 -2.97 5.09
CA ILE A 72 4.17 -2.44 5.94
C ILE A 72 2.98 -3.39 5.92
N SER A 73 2.51 -3.75 4.72
CA SER A 73 1.36 -4.63 4.55
C SER A 73 1.45 -5.43 3.27
N GLN A 74 0.96 -6.66 3.35
CA GLN A 74 0.89 -7.59 2.23
C GLN A 74 -0.50 -8.18 2.18
N ILE A 75 -1.12 -8.11 1.01
CA ILE A 75 -2.40 -8.73 0.71
C ILE A 75 -2.12 -9.72 -0.41
N SER A 76 -2.17 -11.02 -0.10
CA SER A 76 -1.73 -12.10 -1.01
C SER A 76 -2.86 -12.91 -1.64
N ASN A 77 -4.10 -12.70 -1.22
CA ASN A 77 -5.28 -13.38 -1.76
C ASN A 77 -6.46 -12.40 -1.83
N TRP A 78 -6.23 -11.29 -2.55
CA TRP A 78 -7.25 -10.27 -2.73
C TRP A 78 -8.34 -10.77 -3.68
N SER A 79 -9.59 -10.35 -3.45
CA SER A 79 -10.70 -10.62 -4.36
C SER A 79 -11.51 -9.35 -4.61
N ALA A 80 -11.94 -9.17 -5.85
CA ALA A 80 -12.83 -8.08 -6.28
C ALA A 80 -14.23 -8.15 -5.63
N THR A 81 -14.55 -9.23 -4.93
CA THR A 81 -15.78 -9.35 -4.14
C THR A 81 -15.67 -8.69 -2.76
N TRP A 82 -14.46 -8.31 -2.33
CA TRP A 82 -14.19 -7.79 -0.99
C TRP A 82 -13.15 -6.65 -1.01
N HIS A 83 -13.62 -5.40 -1.17
CA HIS A 83 -12.79 -4.20 -1.07
C HIS A 83 -12.77 -3.66 0.36
N HIS A 84 -11.79 -4.06 1.18
CA HIS A 84 -11.66 -3.55 2.56
C HIS A 84 -10.49 -2.59 2.70
N SER A 85 -10.67 -1.59 3.57
CA SER A 85 -9.57 -0.78 4.04
C SER A 85 -8.90 -1.47 5.21
N HIS A 86 -7.60 -1.70 5.14
CA HIS A 86 -6.81 -2.15 6.27
C HIS A 86 -6.50 -0.94 7.14
N ILE A 87 -7.22 -0.80 8.26
CA ILE A 87 -7.02 0.27 9.24
C ILE A 87 -5.97 -0.20 10.23
N TYR A 88 -4.96 0.62 10.48
CA TYR A 88 -3.93 0.34 11.47
C TYR A 88 -4.33 0.92 12.82
N ASP A 89 -4.05 0.18 13.89
CA ASP A 89 -4.14 0.74 15.24
C ASP A 89 -3.11 1.88 15.39
N SER A 90 -3.48 2.92 16.14
CA SER A 90 -2.72 4.18 16.18
C SER A 90 -1.27 4.01 16.70
N ASP A 91 -1.03 3.03 17.56
CA ASP A 91 0.28 2.78 18.16
C ASP A 91 1.23 1.98 17.27
N VAL A 92 0.71 1.27 16.26
CA VAL A 92 1.51 0.48 15.28
C VAL A 92 1.43 1.01 13.85
N ALA A 93 0.54 1.99 13.59
CA ALA A 93 0.41 2.67 12.31
C ALA A 93 1.77 3.13 11.75
N PRO A 94 2.14 2.81 10.50
CA PRO A 94 3.46 3.14 9.96
C PRO A 94 3.80 4.63 10.04
N LEU A 95 5.03 4.94 10.43
CA LEU A 95 5.56 6.30 10.44
C LEU A 95 6.58 6.48 9.31
N LEU A 96 6.43 7.58 8.58
CA LEU A 96 7.35 8.02 7.53
C LEU A 96 7.97 9.37 7.93
N ALA A 97 9.29 9.40 7.98
CA ALA A 97 10.06 10.63 8.07
C ALA A 97 10.07 11.36 6.72
N PRO A 98 10.34 12.68 6.69
CA PRO A 98 10.47 13.43 5.45
C PRO A 98 11.48 12.81 4.49
N GLY A 99 11.07 12.64 3.23
CA GLY A 99 11.88 12.03 2.18
C GLY A 99 11.92 10.49 2.18
N GLU A 100 11.37 9.80 3.18
CA GLU A 100 11.05 8.38 3.02
C GLU A 100 9.94 8.20 1.96
N VAL A 101 9.97 7.07 1.26
CA VAL A 101 9.13 6.82 0.08
C VAL A 101 8.15 5.69 0.39
N LEU A 102 6.85 5.95 0.26
CA LEU A 102 5.86 4.89 0.11
C LEU A 102 6.08 4.21 -1.23
N VAL A 103 6.21 2.89 -1.18
CA VAL A 103 6.25 2.02 -2.36
C VAL A 103 4.99 1.16 -2.33
N ILE A 104 4.15 1.32 -3.33
CA ILE A 104 2.88 0.61 -3.45
C ILE A 104 2.98 -0.29 -4.66
N LYS A 105 2.62 -1.57 -4.52
CA LYS A 105 2.65 -2.54 -5.64
C LYS A 105 1.30 -3.24 -5.75
N GLN A 106 0.88 -3.52 -6.97
CA GLN A 106 -0.29 -4.33 -7.26
C GLN A 106 0.04 -5.35 -8.35
N TRP A 107 -0.52 -6.55 -8.22
CA TRP A 107 -0.35 -7.64 -9.18
C TRP A 107 -1.68 -8.05 -9.76
N TYR A 108 -1.65 -8.37 -11.05
CA TYR A 108 -2.81 -8.72 -11.86
C TYR A 108 -2.58 -10.09 -12.49
N ASP A 109 -3.60 -10.94 -12.41
CA ASP A 109 -3.60 -12.30 -12.94
C ASP A 109 -4.79 -12.47 -13.89
N ASN A 110 -4.46 -12.53 -15.19
CA ASN A 110 -5.41 -12.77 -16.27
C ASN A 110 -5.37 -14.22 -16.78
N THR A 111 -4.91 -15.17 -15.96
CA THR A 111 -4.97 -16.59 -16.26
C THR A 111 -6.36 -17.19 -16.00
N ALA A 112 -6.59 -18.38 -16.54
CA ALA A 112 -7.80 -19.17 -16.29
C ALA A 112 -7.91 -19.66 -14.83
N ASP A 113 -6.82 -19.62 -14.06
CA ASP A 113 -6.80 -20.08 -12.66
C ASP A 113 -7.31 -19.01 -11.69
N ASN A 114 -7.39 -17.74 -12.11
CA ASN A 114 -8.02 -16.69 -11.31
C ASN A 114 -9.55 -16.84 -11.36
N PRO A 115 -10.23 -17.20 -10.25
CA PRO A 115 -11.67 -17.44 -10.24
C PRO A 115 -12.51 -16.18 -10.51
N ASN A 116 -11.91 -14.99 -10.37
CA ASN A 116 -12.58 -13.73 -10.69
C ASN A 116 -12.47 -13.37 -12.18
N ASN A 117 -11.68 -14.10 -12.97
CA ASN A 117 -11.42 -13.82 -14.38
C ASN A 117 -12.56 -14.34 -15.29
N PRO A 118 -13.38 -13.47 -15.90
CA PRO A 118 -14.48 -13.87 -16.79
C PRO A 118 -14.04 -14.38 -18.15
N ASP A 119 -12.85 -13.99 -18.64
CA ASP A 119 -12.34 -14.36 -19.96
C ASP A 119 -10.81 -14.15 -20.02
N PRO A 120 -10.01 -15.23 -19.89
CA PRO A 120 -8.55 -15.16 -19.91
C PRO A 120 -7.95 -15.00 -21.33
N ASP A 121 -8.76 -15.14 -22.39
CA ASP A 121 -8.29 -15.00 -23.77
C ASP A 121 -8.21 -13.53 -24.23
N GLN A 122 -8.79 -12.60 -23.46
CA GLN A 122 -8.85 -11.18 -23.80
C GLN A 122 -7.68 -10.36 -23.25
N TRP A 123 -7.25 -9.38 -24.03
CA TRP A 123 -6.41 -8.29 -23.53
C TRP A 123 -7.24 -7.39 -22.61
N VAL A 124 -6.72 -7.12 -21.42
CA VAL A 124 -7.35 -6.22 -20.45
C VAL A 124 -6.59 -4.91 -20.43
N TYR A 125 -7.33 -3.80 -20.49
CA TYR A 125 -6.79 -2.45 -20.45
C TYR A 125 -7.27 -1.68 -19.23
N GLY A 126 -6.54 -0.62 -18.88
CA GLY A 126 -6.96 0.32 -17.85
C GLY A 126 -8.27 1.04 -18.21
N GLY A 127 -9.25 1.08 -17.30
CA GLY A 127 -10.55 1.69 -17.53
C GLY A 127 -11.50 1.58 -16.33
N SER A 128 -12.72 2.09 -16.49
CA SER A 128 -13.69 2.19 -15.39
C SER A 128 -14.78 1.13 -15.41
N ARG A 129 -14.81 0.26 -16.42
CA ARG A 129 -15.76 -0.86 -16.46
C ARG A 129 -15.20 -2.02 -15.66
N THR A 130 -16.07 -2.86 -15.13
CA THR A 130 -15.68 -4.06 -14.36
C THR A 130 -14.75 -5.00 -15.12
N GLY A 131 -14.88 -5.08 -16.46
CA GLY A 131 -14.00 -5.89 -17.31
C GLY A 131 -12.65 -5.23 -17.65
N ASP A 132 -12.54 -3.91 -17.47
CA ASP A 132 -11.28 -3.18 -17.54
C ASP A 132 -10.51 -3.37 -16.22
N GLU A 133 -9.35 -2.73 -16.07
CA GLU A 133 -8.63 -2.68 -14.79
C GLU A 133 -8.33 -1.27 -14.26
N MET A 134 -8.08 -1.18 -12.96
CA MET A 134 -7.61 0.02 -12.27
C MET A 134 -6.35 -0.25 -11.45
N SER A 135 -5.52 0.79 -11.31
CA SER A 135 -4.29 0.73 -10.53
C SER A 135 -4.12 1.95 -9.64
N HIS A 136 -4.67 1.84 -8.43
CA HIS A 136 -4.49 2.84 -7.39
C HIS A 136 -4.74 2.24 -6.01
N ALA A 137 -4.28 2.92 -4.97
CA ALA A 137 -4.68 2.66 -3.59
C ALA A 137 -5.27 3.91 -2.96
N TRP A 138 -6.24 3.73 -2.07
CA TRP A 138 -6.69 4.75 -1.15
C TRP A 138 -5.93 4.60 0.16
N ILE A 139 -5.30 5.68 0.63
CA ILE A 139 -4.49 5.69 1.85
C ILE A 139 -4.92 6.87 2.70
N ALA A 140 -5.26 6.59 3.96
CA ALA A 140 -5.49 7.62 4.95
C ALA A 140 -4.15 8.03 5.57
N VAL A 141 -3.86 9.32 5.57
CA VAL A 141 -2.58 9.88 6.03
C VAL A 141 -2.84 10.98 7.05
N THR A 142 -2.28 10.82 8.25
CA THR A 142 -2.19 11.88 9.24
C THR A 142 -0.89 12.65 9.04
N HIS A 143 -1.01 13.95 8.82
CA HIS A 143 0.09 14.86 8.58
C HIS A 143 0.61 15.42 9.90
N LEU A 144 1.84 15.07 10.26
CA LEU A 144 2.47 15.41 11.54
C LEU A 144 3.43 16.59 11.39
N ASP A 145 3.73 17.25 12.50
CA ASP A 145 4.94 18.07 12.64
C ASP A 145 6.08 17.24 13.26
N ASP A 146 7.26 17.83 13.33
CA ASP A 146 8.46 17.16 13.88
C ASP A 146 8.27 16.76 15.35
N GLU A 147 7.62 17.61 16.16
CA GLU A 147 7.37 17.33 17.58
C GLU A 147 6.45 16.11 17.76
N GLY A 148 5.33 16.04 17.01
CA GLY A 148 4.42 14.92 17.05
C GLY A 148 5.03 13.62 16.55
N PHE A 149 5.88 13.70 15.52
CA PHE A 149 6.61 12.55 15.02
C PHE A 149 7.59 12.01 16.06
N ASP A 150 8.42 12.89 16.62
CA ASP A 150 9.43 12.52 17.62
C ASP A 150 8.78 11.94 18.88
N GLN A 151 7.64 12.50 19.31
CA GLN A 151 6.86 11.95 20.41
C GLN A 151 6.41 10.51 20.11
N LEU A 152 5.79 10.26 18.95
CA LEU A 152 5.30 8.92 18.59
C LEU A 152 6.45 7.91 18.47
N VAL A 153 7.61 8.32 17.95
CA VAL A 153 8.80 7.49 17.87
C VAL A 153 9.30 7.13 19.28
N ALA A 154 9.41 8.11 20.18
CA ALA A 154 9.83 7.89 21.56
C ALA A 154 8.87 6.95 22.29
N GLU A 155 7.55 7.17 22.19
CA GLU A 155 6.53 6.33 22.81
C GLU A 155 6.58 4.87 22.33
N ARG A 156 6.91 4.64 21.06
CA ARG A 156 7.09 3.29 20.49
C ARG A 156 8.34 2.62 21.02
N ARG A 157 9.46 3.34 21.03
CA ARG A 157 10.72 2.84 21.55
C ARG A 157 10.60 2.43 23.02
N GLU A 158 9.99 3.26 23.86
CA GLU A 158 9.78 2.93 25.27
C GLU A 158 8.88 1.69 25.45
N ARG A 159 7.87 1.52 24.59
CA ARG A 159 6.99 0.36 24.61
C ARG A 159 7.71 -0.92 24.23
N GLU A 160 8.52 -0.88 23.19
CA GLU A 160 9.37 -2.00 22.78
C GLU A 160 10.34 -2.37 23.91
N GLU A 161 11.03 -1.39 24.50
CA GLU A 161 11.95 -1.61 25.63
C GLU A 161 11.23 -2.24 26.84
N ARG A 162 10.03 -1.77 27.20
CA ARG A 162 9.20 -2.40 28.26
C ARG A 162 8.78 -3.83 27.92
N SER A 163 8.44 -4.10 26.65
CA SER A 163 8.01 -5.44 26.23
C SER A 163 9.14 -6.47 26.30
N LEU A 164 10.37 -6.05 25.98
CA LEU A 164 11.57 -6.89 26.05
C LEU A 164 11.97 -7.17 27.50
N ALA A 165 11.93 -6.16 28.37
CA ALA A 165 12.25 -6.32 29.79
C ALA A 165 11.27 -7.27 30.50
N GLY A 166 9.99 -7.27 30.12
CA GLY A 166 8.99 -8.18 30.68
C GLY A 166 9.07 -9.61 30.17
N SER A 167 9.72 -9.87 29.03
CA SER A 167 9.90 -11.22 28.48
C SER A 167 11.11 -11.97 29.03
N ASP A 168 12.05 -11.28 29.70
CA ASP A 168 13.26 -11.88 30.29
C ASP A 168 13.02 -12.41 31.73
N ASP A 169 11.82 -12.19 32.29
CA ASP A 169 11.44 -12.58 33.66
C ASP A 169 10.60 -13.89 33.74
N ASP A 170 10.37 -14.59 32.62
CA ASP A 170 9.66 -15.89 32.50
C ASP A 170 10.60 -17.05 32.08
#